data_AF-A0A1H5VZM9-F1
#
_entry.id   AF-A0A1H5VZM9-F1
#
_cell.length_a   1.000
_cell.length_b   1.000
_cell.length_c   1.000
_cell.angle_alpha   90.00
_cell.angle_beta   90.00
_cell.angle_gamma   90.00
#
_symmetry.space_group_name_H-M   'P 1'
#
loop_
_entity.id
_entity.type
_entity.pdbx_description
1 polymer ?
#
loop_
_entity_poly.entity_id
_entity_poly.type
_entity_poly.pdbx_seq_one_letter_code
_entity_poly.pdbx_strand_id
1 'polypeptide(L)'
;MILDQFTKKLFSSKSGKDSNAKSLLKSISWRIVGTIDTIVISYIITGQLVMAVSIGSVEVVTKILLYYVHERVWENASKIKADEPAAEYIRS
;
A
#
# COMPACT_ATOMS: atom_id res chain seq x y z
N MET A 1 -4.49 -18.44 34.32
CA MET A 1 -4.45 -19.53 33.30
C MET A 1 -5.82 -19.88 32.68
N ILE A 2 -6.79 -18.97 32.65
CA ILE A 2 -8.01 -19.05 31.80
C ILE A 2 -8.01 -17.91 30.77
N LEU A 3 -7.51 -16.75 31.21
CA LEU A 3 -7.31 -15.57 30.37
C LEU A 3 -6.37 -15.87 29.18
N ASP A 4 -5.29 -16.63 29.41
CA ASP A 4 -4.33 -17.01 28.35
C ASP A 4 -4.92 -17.93 27.27
N GLN A 5 -5.93 -18.74 27.61
CA GLN A 5 -6.61 -19.55 26.59
C GLN A 5 -7.54 -18.69 25.73
N PHE A 6 -8.18 -17.69 26.33
CA PHE A 6 -9.04 -16.76 25.62
C PHE A 6 -8.22 -15.85 24.70
N THR A 7 -7.08 -15.34 25.17
CA THR A 7 -6.14 -14.53 24.36
C THR A 7 -5.52 -15.37 23.25
N LYS A 8 -5.06 -16.61 23.53
CA LYS A 8 -4.58 -17.51 22.46
C LYS A 8 -5.66 -17.80 21.43
N LYS A 9 -6.93 -17.94 21.80
CA LYS A 9 -8.03 -18.18 20.84
C LYS A 9 -8.30 -16.97 19.94
N LEU A 10 -8.18 -15.75 20.48
CA LEU A 10 -8.34 -14.50 19.74
C LEU A 10 -7.14 -14.21 18.82
N PHE A 11 -5.91 -14.50 19.28
CA PHE A 11 -4.68 -14.21 18.54
C PHE A 11 -4.18 -15.39 17.69
N SER A 12 -4.69 -16.61 17.89
CA SER A 12 -4.49 -17.76 16.99
C SER A 12 -5.40 -17.63 15.75
N SER A 13 -5.39 -16.45 15.16
CA SER A 13 -5.93 -16.23 13.82
C SER A 13 -5.02 -16.95 12.83
N LYS A 14 -5.51 -18.11 12.41
CA LYS A 14 -5.08 -18.93 11.27
C LYS A 14 -3.99 -18.26 10.41
N SER A 15 -2.74 -18.68 10.61
CA SER A 15 -1.65 -18.49 9.65
C SER A 15 -1.97 -19.30 8.39
N GLY A 16 -2.92 -18.81 7.62
CA GLY A 16 -3.27 -19.34 6.32
C GLY A 16 -2.46 -18.57 5.30
N LYS A 17 -1.44 -19.22 4.74
CA LYS A 17 -0.71 -18.90 3.50
C LYS A 17 -1.10 -17.53 2.94
N ASP A 18 -0.26 -16.52 3.15
CA ASP A 18 -0.53 -15.15 2.70
C ASP A 18 -0.78 -15.15 1.19
N SER A 19 -2.05 -15.21 0.82
CA SER A 19 -2.45 -15.14 -0.56
C SER A 19 -2.33 -13.70 -1.01
N ASN A 20 -1.82 -13.49 -2.22
CA ASN A 20 -1.75 -12.15 -2.84
C ASN A 20 -3.08 -11.39 -2.71
N ALA A 21 -4.21 -12.10 -2.71
CA ALA A 21 -5.54 -11.57 -2.44
C ALA A 21 -5.71 -10.91 -1.05
N LYS A 22 -5.18 -11.49 0.04
CA LYS A 22 -5.22 -10.87 1.38
C LYS A 22 -4.44 -9.56 1.41
N SER A 23 -3.26 -9.53 0.78
CA SER A 23 -2.42 -8.33 0.71
C SER A 23 -3.08 -7.23 -0.13
N LEU A 24 -3.73 -7.58 -1.25
CA LEU A 24 -4.52 -6.64 -2.06
C LEU A 24 -5.70 -6.08 -1.27
N LEU A 25 -6.48 -6.92 -0.60
CA LEU A 25 -7.60 -6.48 0.24
C LEU A 25 -7.15 -5.56 1.37
N LYS A 26 -6.03 -5.87 2.02
CA LYS A 26 -5.44 -5.02 3.07
C LYS A 26 -5.01 -3.66 2.50
N SER A 27 -4.39 -3.64 1.32
CA SER A 27 -3.99 -2.40 0.63
C SER A 27 -5.19 -1.52 0.29
N ILE A 28 -6.27 -2.11 -0.25
CA ILE A 28 -7.51 -1.39 -0.56
C ILE A 28 -8.15 -0.84 0.72
N SER A 29 -8.23 -1.66 1.78
CA SER A 29 -8.77 -1.24 3.08
C SER A 29 -8.00 -0.05 3.64
N TRP A 30 -6.66 -0.10 3.60
CA TRP A 30 -5.83 1.01 4.08
C TRP A 30 -6.01 2.29 3.27
N ARG A 31 -6.22 2.17 1.94
CA ARG A 31 -6.49 3.32 1.07
C ARG A 31 -7.83 3.98 1.40
N ILE A 32 -8.88 3.19 1.61
CA ILE A 32 -10.20 3.71 1.98
C ILE A 32 -10.13 4.47 3.31
N VAL A 33 -9.46 3.89 4.31
CA VAL A 33 -9.29 4.54 5.62
C VAL A 33 -8.55 5.88 5.48
N GLY A 34 -7.46 5.93 4.71
CA GLY A 34 -6.70 7.17 4.50
C GLY A 34 -7.48 8.26 3.77
N THR A 35 -8.29 7.91 2.77
CA THR A 35 -9.13 8.91 2.08
C THR A 35 -10.26 9.42 2.98
N ILE A 36 -10.87 8.56 3.79
CA ILE A 36 -11.87 8.98 4.79
C ILE A 36 -11.23 9.93 5.81
N ASP A 37 -10.06 9.58 6.34
CA ASP A 37 -9.31 10.42 7.28
C ASP A 37 -9.03 11.81 6.70
N THR A 38 -8.56 11.87 5.45
CA THR A 38 -8.32 13.13 4.74
C THR A 38 -9.59 13.97 4.59
N ILE A 39 -10.71 13.35 4.22
CA ILE A 39 -12.01 14.05 4.10
C ILE A 39 -12.46 14.56 5.47
N VAL A 40 -12.36 13.74 6.53
CA VAL A 40 -12.77 14.14 7.89
C VAL A 40 -11.92 15.30 8.40
N ILE A 41 -10.60 15.22 8.29
CA ILE A 41 -9.68 16.30 8.69
C ILE A 41 -9.98 17.57 7.89
N SER A 42 -10.12 17.44 6.56
CA SER A 42 -10.43 18.57 5.70
C SER A 42 -11.77 19.22 6.06
N TYR A 43 -12.78 18.40 6.40
CA TYR A 43 -14.09 18.90 6.83
C TYR A 43 -14.01 19.62 8.17
N ILE A 44 -13.28 19.09 9.15
CA ILE A 44 -13.08 19.73 10.46
C ILE A 44 -12.41 21.10 10.29
N ILE A 45 -11.43 21.21 9.40
CA ILE A 45 -10.68 22.45 9.17
C ILE A 45 -11.52 23.48 8.40
N THR A 46 -12.19 23.05 7.33
CA THR A 46 -12.88 23.98 6.41
C THR A 46 -14.34 24.22 6.77
N GLY A 47 -14.97 23.32 7.52
CA GLY A 47 -16.41 23.32 7.79
C GLY A 47 -17.28 23.05 6.56
N GLN A 48 -16.69 22.76 5.39
CA GLN A 48 -17.40 22.64 4.11
C GLN A 48 -17.23 21.25 3.51
N LEU A 49 -18.32 20.49 3.41
CA LEU A 49 -18.31 19.12 2.91
C LEU A 49 -17.86 19.04 1.44
N VAL A 50 -18.29 19.98 0.60
CA VAL A 50 -17.91 20.03 -0.82
C VAL A 50 -16.39 20.15 -0.96
N MET A 51 -15.77 21.04 -0.19
CA MET A 51 -14.32 21.25 -0.21
C MET A 51 -13.57 20.02 0.31
N ALA A 52 -14.04 19.42 1.41
CA ALA A 52 -13.44 18.21 1.96
C ALA A 52 -13.46 17.02 0.99
N VAL A 53 -14.58 16.82 0.30
CA VAL A 53 -14.70 15.78 -0.73
C VAL A 53 -13.82 16.09 -1.95
N SER A 54 -13.71 17.36 -2.36
CA SER A 54 -12.79 17.76 -3.43
C SER A 54 -11.32 17.50 -3.07
N ILE A 55 -10.92 17.73 -1.82
CA ILE A 55 -9.56 17.41 -1.36
C ILE A 55 -9.33 15.90 -1.39
N GLY A 56 -10.28 15.11 -0.87
CA GLY A 56 -10.21 13.65 -0.91
C GLY A 56 -10.14 13.09 -2.33
N SER A 57 -10.88 13.64 -3.29
CA SER A 57 -10.84 13.18 -4.68
C SER A 57 -9.50 13.50 -5.36
N VAL A 58 -8.95 14.70 -5.11
CA VAL A 58 -7.62 15.08 -5.59
C VAL A 58 -6.52 14.22 -4.97
N GLU A 59 -6.63 13.87 -3.68
CA GLU A 59 -5.70 12.96 -2.99
C GLU A 59 -5.62 11.61 -3.71
N VAL A 60 -6.76 10.99 -3.99
CA VAL A 60 -6.81 9.69 -4.68
C VAL A 60 -6.19 9.77 -6.08
N VAL A 61 -6.55 10.78 -6.88
CA VAL A 61 -6.02 10.95 -8.24
C VAL A 61 -4.51 11.16 -8.22
N THR A 62 -4.03 12.04 -7.33
CA THR A 62 -2.60 12.34 -7.19
C THR A 62 -1.82 11.09 -6.79
N LYS A 63 -2.35 10.27 -5.87
CA LYS A 63 -1.72 9.03 -5.43
C LYS A 63 -1.59 8.00 -6.55
N ILE A 64 -2.60 7.89 -7.41
CA ILE A 64 -2.56 6.99 -8.58
C ILE A 64 -1.46 7.43 -9.54
N LEU A 65 -1.42 8.73 -9.88
CA LEU A 65 -0.40 9.29 -10.76
C LEU A 65 1.01 9.11 -10.19
N LEU A 66 1.21 9.44 -8.91
CA LEU A 66 2.50 9.26 -8.24
C LEU A 66 2.91 7.79 -8.17
N TYR A 67 1.98 6.87 -7.89
CA TYR A 67 2.27 5.44 -7.86
C TYR A 67 2.74 4.94 -9.24
N TYR A 68 2.05 5.33 -10.31
CA TYR A 68 2.42 4.96 -11.67
C TYR A 68 3.83 5.48 -12.04
N VAL A 69 4.11 6.75 -11.76
CA VAL A 69 5.44 7.34 -12.02
C VAL A 69 6.50 6.65 -11.18
N HIS A 70 6.23 6.39 -9.90
CA HIS A 70 7.14 5.69 -9.01
C HIS A 70 7.49 4.30 -9.54
N GLU A 71 6.49 3.51 -9.95
CA GLU A 71 6.69 2.19 -10.54
C GLU A 71 7.54 2.27 -11.81
N ARG A 72 7.29 3.25 -12.69
CA ARG A 72 8.05 3.43 -13.94
C ARG A 72 9.50 3.83 -13.70
N VAL A 73 9.75 4.72 -12.73
CA VAL A 73 11.10 5.12 -12.32
C VAL A 73 11.84 3.94 -11.70
N TRP A 74 11.17 3.16 -10.84
CA TRP A 74 11.75 1.98 -10.20
C TRP A 74 12.11 0.89 -11.22
N GLU A 75 11.25 0.65 -12.20
CA GLU A 75 11.52 -0.29 -13.29
C GLU A 75 12.75 0.15 -14.11
N ASN A 76 12.84 1.44 -14.45
CA ASN A 76 13.99 1.97 -15.19
C ASN A 76 15.29 1.91 -14.38
N ALA A 77 15.23 2.20 -13.08
CA ALA A 77 16.40 2.14 -12.19
C ALA A 77 16.90 0.70 -11.95
N SER A 78 15.98 -0.26 -11.83
CA SER A 78 16.34 -1.67 -11.57
C SER A 78 16.91 -2.40 -12.80
N LYS A 79 16.53 -1.98 -14.02
CA LYS A 79 17.08 -2.52 -15.28
C LYS A 79 18.58 -2.27 -15.47
N ILE A 80 19.17 -1.29 -14.77
CA ILE A 80 20.59 -0.90 -14.90
C ILE A 80 21.53 -1.95 -14.26
N LYS A 81 21.03 -2.95 -13.52
CA LYS A 81 21.87 -3.94 -12.83
C LYS A 81 22.02 -5.30 -13.53
N ALA A 82 21.39 -5.50 -14.69
CA ALA A 82 21.33 -6.81 -15.36
C ALA A 82 22.32 -6.96 -16.54
N ASP A 83 23.27 -6.04 -16.70
CA ASP A 83 24.29 -6.08 -17.77
C ASP A 83 25.69 -6.48 -17.29
N GLU A 84 25.83 -7.14 -16.14
CA GLU A 84 27.08 -7.83 -15.82
C GLU A 84 27.31 -8.96 -16.85
N PRO A 85 28.43 -8.93 -17.59
CA PRO A 85 28.67 -9.87 -18.67
C PRO A 85 29.01 -11.25 -18.09
N ALA A 86 27.99 -12.10 -17.96
CA ALA A 86 28.15 -13.55 -17.77
C ALA A 86 28.95 -14.25 -18.90
N ALA A 87 29.48 -13.49 -19.87
CA ALA A 87 30.33 -13.96 -20.97
C ALA A 87 31.81 -14.14 -20.58
N GLU A 88 32.27 -13.65 -19.43
CA GLU A 88 33.70 -13.75 -19.06
C GLU A 88 34.07 -15.08 -18.37
N TYR A 89 33.12 -15.76 -17.73
CA TYR A 89 33.37 -17.03 -17.03
C TYR A 89 33.41 -18.28 -17.93
N ILE A 90 33.02 -18.19 -19.20
CA ILE A 90 33.04 -19.33 -20.15
C ILE A 90 34.38 -19.42 -20.90
N ARG A 91 35.30 -18.45 -20.73
CA ARG A 91 36.60 -18.40 -21.43
C ARG A 91 37.84 -18.59 -20.55
N SER A 92 37.71 -18.84 -19.24
CA SER A 92 38.82 -19.10 -18.32
C SER A 92 38.92 -20.57 -17.93
#